data_AF-A0AAU4L673-F1
#
_entry.id   AF-A0AAU4L673-F1
#
_cell.length_a   1.000
_cell.length_b   1.000
_cell.length_c   1.000
_cell.angle_alpha   90.00
_cell.angle_beta   90.00
_cell.angle_gamma   90.00
#
_symmetry.space_group_name_H-M   'P 1'
#
loop_
_entity.id
_entity.type
_entity.pdbx_description
1 polymer ?
#
loop_
_entity_poly.entity_id
_entity_poly.type
_entity_poly.pdbx_seq_one_letter_code
_entity_poly.pdbx_strand_id
1 'polypeptide(L)'
;MDRTTVVNLKGHRDDPEYADVVYVGRAMHRGGWHLDASPLASPFRPGPDGTREEVVEKYRAYLLSRPDLLTRLPALRGHRLGCWCVPERCHAEVLAELADAAGPGEGR
;
A
#
# COMPACT_ATOMS: atom_id res chain seq x y z
N MET A 1 7.78 -18.53 -3.20
CA MET A 1 7.74 -17.18 -2.60
C MET A 1 6.43 -16.58 -3.03
N ASP A 2 5.56 -16.30 -2.07
CA ASP A 2 4.25 -15.71 -2.33
C ASP A 2 4.42 -14.27 -2.83
N ARG A 3 3.59 -13.89 -3.81
CA ARG A 3 3.58 -12.53 -4.32
C ARG A 3 2.84 -11.62 -3.33
N THR A 4 3.35 -10.41 -3.17
CA THR A 4 2.65 -9.35 -2.44
C THR A 4 1.39 -8.99 -3.22
N THR A 5 0.24 -8.99 -2.55
CA THR A 5 -1.04 -8.70 -3.20
C THR A 5 -1.73 -7.53 -2.52
N VAL A 6 -2.65 -6.87 -3.21
CA VAL A 6 -3.42 -5.75 -2.64
C VAL A 6 -4.89 -6.13 -2.59
N VAL A 7 -5.51 -5.94 -1.42
CA VAL A 7 -6.92 -6.27 -1.17
C VAL A 7 -7.69 -5.05 -0.68
N ASN A 8 -8.99 -5.04 -0.98
CA ASN A 8 -9.90 -4.02 -0.47
C ASN A 8 -10.33 -4.37 0.96
N LEU A 9 -10.15 -3.43 1.90
CA LEU A 9 -10.59 -3.58 3.29
C LEU A 9 -12.04 -3.11 3.54
N LYS A 10 -12.69 -2.51 2.55
CA LYS A 10 -14.07 -2.00 2.69
C LYS A 10 -15.02 -3.16 2.97
N GLY A 11 -15.71 -3.11 4.12
CA GLY A 11 -16.68 -4.12 4.51
C GLY A 11 -16.09 -5.33 5.25
N HIS A 12 -14.76 -5.47 5.28
CA HIS A 12 -14.06 -6.57 5.96
C HIS A 12 -13.57 -6.13 7.35
N ARG A 13 -14.40 -5.38 8.08
CA ARG A 13 -14.08 -4.96 9.44
C ARG A 13 -14.28 -6.15 10.37
N ASP A 14 -13.29 -6.42 11.22
CA ASP A 14 -13.28 -7.56 12.16
C ASP A 14 -13.39 -8.93 11.44
N ASP A 15 -13.01 -8.98 10.17
CA ASP A 15 -13.05 -10.19 9.34
C ASP A 15 -11.81 -11.06 9.62
N PRO A 16 -11.96 -12.27 10.16
CA PRO A 16 -10.82 -13.14 10.46
C PRO A 16 -10.04 -13.55 9.20
N GLU A 17 -10.66 -13.53 8.01
CA GLU A 17 -9.99 -13.81 6.74
C GLU A 17 -9.07 -12.67 6.28
N TYR A 18 -9.15 -11.51 6.94
CA TYR A 18 -8.33 -10.33 6.69
C TYR A 18 -7.41 -10.01 7.87
N ALA A 19 -7.33 -10.89 8.86
CA ALA A 19 -6.44 -10.70 10.01
C ALA A 19 -4.95 -10.67 9.63
N ASP A 20 -4.58 -11.27 8.49
CA ASP A 20 -3.22 -11.27 7.95
C ASP A 20 -2.88 -10.02 7.10
N VAL A 21 -3.88 -9.19 6.82
CA VAL A 21 -3.74 -8.06 5.89
C VAL A 21 -3.04 -6.89 6.56
N VAL A 22 -1.91 -6.48 5.98
CA VAL A 22 -1.10 -5.35 6.43
C VAL A 22 -1.72 -4.05 5.94
N TYR A 23 -2.20 -3.24 6.87
CA TYR A 23 -2.76 -1.93 6.55
C TYR A 23 -1.67 -0.93 6.14
N VAL A 24 -1.75 -0.38 4.93
CA VAL A 24 -0.75 0.56 4.38
C VAL A 24 -1.32 1.95 4.06
N GLY A 25 -2.56 2.23 4.45
CA GLY A 25 -3.23 3.49 4.16
C GLY A 25 -3.05 4.58 5.23
N ARG A 26 -3.77 5.69 5.05
CA ARG A 26 -3.82 6.83 5.98
C ARG A 26 -4.72 6.54 7.19
N ALA A 27 -4.43 7.17 8.32
CA ALA A 27 -5.23 7.04 9.55
C ALA A 27 -6.74 7.08 9.26
N MET A 28 -7.45 6.06 9.72
CA MET A 28 -8.88 5.86 9.49
C MET A 28 -9.55 5.64 10.82
N HIS A 29 -10.22 6.68 11.32
CA HIS A 29 -10.97 6.69 12.57
C HIS A 29 -12.50 6.76 12.34
N ARG A 30 -12.95 6.47 11.12
CA ARG A 30 -14.36 6.62 10.70
C ARG A 30 -14.99 5.25 10.41
N GLY A 31 -16.29 5.13 10.64
CA GLY A 31 -17.03 3.88 10.36
C GLY A 31 -16.67 2.73 11.31
N GLY A 32 -16.24 3.03 12.53
CA GLY A 32 -15.81 2.06 13.54
C GLY A 32 -14.42 1.46 13.29
N TRP A 33 -13.69 1.93 12.29
CA TRP A 33 -12.27 1.62 12.13
C TRP A 33 -11.44 2.54 13.01
N HIS A 34 -10.50 1.98 13.76
CA HIS A 34 -9.50 2.71 14.55
C HIS A 34 -8.11 2.27 14.07
N LEU A 35 -7.73 2.68 12.86
CA LEU A 35 -6.46 2.32 12.24
C LEU A 35 -5.53 3.54 12.18
N ASP A 36 -4.33 3.41 12.73
CA ASP A 36 -3.28 4.42 12.63
C ASP A 36 -2.75 4.54 11.19
N ALA A 37 -2.20 5.72 10.87
CA ALA A 37 -1.56 5.93 9.58
C ALA A 37 -0.33 5.04 9.44
N SER A 38 -0.24 4.30 8.35
CA SER A 38 0.98 3.57 8.01
C SER A 38 2.10 4.56 7.68
N PRO A 39 3.37 4.27 8.02
CA PRO A 39 4.52 5.07 7.56
C PRO A 39 4.62 5.09 6.03
N LEU A 40 4.02 4.11 5.34
CA LEU A 40 3.96 4.01 3.89
C LEU A 40 2.68 4.60 3.30
N ALA A 41 1.85 5.29 4.10
CA ALA A 41 0.65 5.94 3.59
C ALA A 41 1.00 7.01 2.55
N SER A 42 0.24 7.07 1.45
CA SER A 42 0.44 8.11 0.44
C SER A 42 0.04 9.51 0.97
N PRO A 43 0.95 10.50 0.91
CA PRO A 43 0.64 11.88 1.27
C PRO A 43 -0.27 12.56 0.23
N PHE A 44 -0.29 12.04 -1.00
CA PHE A 44 -1.08 12.59 -2.10
C PHE A 44 -2.52 12.05 -2.09
N ARG A 45 -3.47 12.89 -2.50
CA ARG A 45 -4.90 12.58 -2.54
C ARG A 45 -5.45 12.76 -3.96
N PRO A 46 -6.10 11.73 -4.54
CA PRO A 46 -6.78 11.88 -5.83
C PRO A 46 -7.89 12.93 -5.71
N GLY A 47 -7.96 13.85 -6.67
CA GLY A 47 -8.77 15.07 -6.61
C GLY A 47 -7.89 16.31 -6.46
N PRO A 48 -7.53 16.71 -5.23
CA PRO A 48 -6.75 17.94 -5.00
C PRO A 48 -5.33 17.88 -5.56
N ASP A 49 -4.68 16.70 -5.55
CA ASP A 49 -3.30 16.53 -6.02
C ASP A 49 -3.21 16.01 -7.46
N GLY A 50 -4.35 15.89 -8.15
CA GLY A 50 -4.46 15.40 -9.52
C GLY A 50 -5.31 14.14 -9.64
N THR A 51 -5.26 13.53 -10.82
CA THR A 51 -5.94 12.26 -11.09
C THR A 51 -5.31 11.13 -10.29
N ARG A 52 -6.04 10.01 -10.20
CA ARG A 52 -5.62 8.85 -9.44
C ARG A 52 -4.32 8.22 -9.95
N GLU A 53 -4.12 8.23 -11.26
CA GLU A 53 -2.88 7.78 -11.89
C GLU A 53 -1.73 8.72 -11.56
N GLU A 54 -1.94 10.03 -11.65
CA GLU A 54 -0.92 11.02 -11.30
C GLU A 54 -0.46 10.92 -9.85
N VAL A 55 -1.39 10.77 -8.89
CA VAL A 55 -1.01 10.65 -7.47
C VAL A 55 -0.28 9.34 -7.17
N VAL A 56 -0.58 8.26 -7.90
CA VAL A 56 0.15 6.98 -7.79
C VAL A 56 1.57 7.12 -8.34
N GLU A 57 1.74 7.75 -9.50
CA GLU A 57 3.06 8.01 -10.08
C GLU A 57 3.89 8.97 -9.22
N LYS A 58 3.27 10.04 -8.69
CA LYS A 58 3.91 10.94 -7.71
C LYS A 58 4.34 10.19 -6.46
N TYR A 59 3.48 9.28 -5.97
CA TYR A 59 3.81 8.45 -4.81
C TYR A 59 4.99 7.51 -5.11
N ARG A 60 5.05 6.89 -6.29
CA ARG A 60 6.18 6.08 -6.72
C ARG A 60 7.49 6.87 -6.71
N ALA A 61 7.50 8.05 -7.31
CA ALA A 61 8.67 8.93 -7.32
C ALA A 61 9.08 9.37 -5.90
N TYR A 62 8.10 9.69 -5.05
CA TYR A 62 8.32 10.03 -3.64
C TYR A 62 8.97 8.88 -2.87
N LEU A 63 8.48 7.66 -3.06
CA LEU A 63 9.00 6.47 -2.40
C LEU A 63 10.44 6.18 -2.82
N LEU A 64 10.73 6.24 -4.13
CA LEU A 64 12.08 6.04 -4.67
C LEU A 64 13.07 7.11 -4.19
N SER A 65 12.58 8.31 -3.88
CA SER A 65 13.39 9.40 -3.33
C SER A 65 13.62 9.27 -1.82
N ARG A 66 13.00 8.28 -1.15
CA ARG A 66 13.03 8.09 0.30
C ARG A 66 13.59 6.72 0.67
N PRO A 67 14.93 6.59 0.78
CA PRO A 67 15.56 5.32 1.14
C PRO A 67 15.07 4.78 2.49
N ASP A 68 14.69 5.66 3.43
CA ASP A 68 14.09 5.29 4.71
C ASP A 68 12.76 4.52 4.55
N LEU A 69 11.98 4.81 3.51
CA LEU A 69 10.76 4.05 3.20
C LEU A 69 11.09 2.78 2.42
N LEU A 70 12.05 2.85 1.48
CA LEU A 70 12.49 1.69 0.70
C LEU A 70 12.99 0.54 1.58
N THR A 71 13.70 0.84 2.66
CA THR A 71 14.17 -0.17 3.64
C THR A 71 13.04 -0.96 4.31
N ARG A 72 11.79 -0.46 4.29
CA ARG A 72 10.62 -1.15 4.85
C ARG A 72 9.93 -2.07 3.85
N LEU A 73 10.19 -1.92 2.55
CA LEU A 73 9.52 -2.71 1.50
C LEU A 73 9.79 -4.20 1.57
N PRO A 74 11.02 -4.69 1.87
CA PRO A 74 11.27 -6.12 1.99
C PRO A 74 10.38 -6.81 3.03
N ALA A 75 9.97 -6.09 4.09
CA ALA A 75 9.08 -6.62 5.12
C ALA A 75 7.63 -6.79 4.64
N LEU A 76 7.24 -6.17 3.52
CA LEU A 76 5.93 -6.33 2.90
C LEU A 76 5.87 -7.50 1.92
N ARG A 77 7.01 -8.06 1.51
CA ARG A 77 7.08 -9.10 0.49
C ARG A 77 6.28 -10.33 0.92
N GLY A 78 5.34 -10.75 0.08
CA GLY A 78 4.49 -11.92 0.33
C GLY A 78 3.33 -11.68 1.31
N HIS A 79 3.14 -10.44 1.76
CA HIS A 79 1.97 -10.05 2.56
C HIS A 79 0.81 -9.56 1.67
N ARG A 80 -0.40 -9.62 2.22
CA ARG A 80 -1.58 -8.97 1.63
C ARG A 80 -1.65 -7.54 2.16
N LEU A 81 -1.60 -6.54 1.28
CA LEU A 81 -1.67 -5.13 1.63
C LEU A 81 -3.10 -4.63 1.54
N GLY A 82 -3.58 -3.99 2.60
CA GLY A 82 -4.94 -3.49 2.71
C GLY A 82 -5.06 -2.01 2.35
N CYS A 83 -5.91 -1.69 1.37
CA CYS A 83 -6.22 -0.31 0.94
C CYS A 83 -7.70 -0.18 0.54
N TRP A 84 -8.39 0.89 0.98
CA TRP A 84 -9.79 1.13 0.55
C TRP A 84 -9.94 1.57 -0.90
N CYS A 85 -8.85 1.94 -1.54
CA CYS A 85 -8.91 2.53 -2.86
C CYS A 85 -9.09 1.45 -3.95
N VAL A 86 -8.71 0.19 -3.69
CA VAL A 86 -8.91 -0.96 -4.60
C VAL A 86 -10.41 -1.13 -4.92
N PRO A 87 -10.84 -1.50 -6.15
CA PRO A 87 -10.08 -2.06 -7.29
C PRO A 87 -9.41 -1.03 -8.21
N GLU A 88 -9.60 0.26 -7.96
CA GLU A 88 -8.92 1.29 -8.74
C GLU A 88 -7.43 1.41 -8.35
N ARG A 89 -6.63 2.17 -9.12
CA ARG A 89 -5.17 2.35 -8.91
C ARG A 89 -4.77 2.87 -7.51
N CYS A 90 -4.22 2.05 -6.61
CA CYS A 90 -3.85 2.44 -5.24
C CYS A 90 -2.33 2.52 -5.08
N HIS A 91 -1.84 3.37 -4.15
CA HIS A 91 -0.43 3.43 -3.75
C HIS A 91 0.09 2.09 -3.22
N ALA A 92 -0.80 1.26 -2.67
CA ALA A 92 -0.48 -0.09 -2.20
C ALA A 92 -0.03 -1.03 -3.34
N GLU A 93 -0.47 -0.80 -4.59
CA GLU A 93 0.05 -1.56 -5.75
C GLU A 93 1.52 -1.26 -5.97
N VAL A 94 1.92 0.03 -5.89
CA VAL A 94 3.33 0.44 -6.01
C VAL A 94 4.18 -0.21 -4.91
N LEU A 95 3.67 -0.27 -3.68
CA LEU A 95 4.35 -0.94 -2.57
C LEU A 95 4.53 -2.44 -2.84
N ALA A 96 3.48 -3.11 -3.31
CA ALA A 96 3.54 -4.53 -3.65
C ALA A 96 4.55 -4.80 -4.78
N GLU A 97 4.49 -4.03 -5.86
CA GLU A 97 5.41 -4.14 -7.00
C GLU A 97 6.88 -3.95 -6.56
N LEU A 98 7.16 -2.93 -5.76
CA LEU A 98 8.52 -2.65 -5.31
C LEU A 98 9.01 -3.64 -4.24
N ALA A 99 8.13 -4.13 -3.36
CA ALA A 99 8.47 -5.19 -2.40
C ALA A 99 8.81 -6.51 -3.10
N ASP A 100 8.08 -6.85 -4.18
CA ASP A 100 8.40 -8.01 -5.02
C ASP A 100 9.67 -7.79 -5.85
N ALA A 101 9.93 -6.58 -6.35
CA ALA A 101 11.15 -6.27 -7.08
C ALA A 101 12.41 -6.21 -6.19
N ALA A 102 12.26 -5.87 -4.90
CA ALA A 102 13.38 -5.73 -3.96
C ALA A 102 13.90 -7.06 -3.38
N GLY A 103 13.24 -8.19 -3.65
CA GLY A 103 13.77 -9.51 -3.28
C GLY A 103 14.90 -9.94 -4.22
N PRO A 104 15.80 -10.84 -3.78
CA PRO A 104 16.81 -11.40 -4.65
C PRO A 104 16.12 -12.31 -5.69
N GLY A 105 15.78 -11.77 -6.85
CA GLY A 105 15.16 -12.54 -7.92
C GLY A 105 14.72 -11.68 -9.11
N GLU A 106 15.50 -11.80 -10.18
CA GLU A 106 15.23 -11.33 -11.56
C GLU A 106 15.53 -9.86 -11.88
N GLY A 107 16.81 -9.51 -11.75
CA GLY A 107 17.45 -8.79 -12.84
C GLY A 107 17.38 -9.66 -14.09
N ARG A 108 16.89 -9.09 -15.19
CA ARG A 108 16.96 -9.66 -16.54
C ARG A 108 18.41 -9.98 -16.92
#